data_AF-C7X8L7-F1
#
_entry.id   AF-C7X8L7-F1
#
_cell.length_a   1.000
_cell.length_b   1.000
_cell.length_c   1.000
_cell.angle_alpha   90.00
_cell.angle_beta   90.00
_cell.angle_gamma   90.00
#
_symmetry.space_group_name_H-M   'P 1'
#
loop_
_entity.id
_entity.type
_entity.pdbx_description
1 polymer ?
#
loop_
_entity_poly.entity_id
_entity_poly.type
_entity_poly.pdbx_seq_one_letter_code
_entity_poly.pdbx_strand_id
1 'polypeptide(L)'
;MYKLFNTDELRKNGYIRYPRVFLDMLIRNCCKGKRIPTQIGIMLYLYSKVAYSPYQCPWKNDTYTIQKGQCIVKIPELATYLGCTVYAIRKGLEELEQSSVITKKKLDHGMAVEIINYQSFILNKTSYGK
;
A
#
# COMPACT_ATOMS: atom_id res chain seq x y z
N MET A 1 -23.79 4.85 15.06
CA MET A 1 -23.50 6.18 14.48
C MET A 1 -22.06 6.16 13.99
N TYR A 2 -21.82 6.24 12.68
CA TYR A 2 -20.44 6.26 12.16
C TYR A 2 -19.81 7.60 12.53
N LYS A 3 -18.70 7.57 13.26
CA LYS A 3 -17.92 8.78 13.54
C LYS A 3 -17.22 9.16 12.24
N LEU A 4 -17.64 10.27 11.62
CA LEU A 4 -16.93 10.86 10.49
C LEU A 4 -15.54 11.31 10.96
N PHE A 5 -14.57 11.24 10.07
CA PHE A 5 -13.17 11.60 10.36
C PHE A 5 -13.08 13.08 10.77
N ASN A 6 -12.29 13.39 11.80
CA ASN A 6 -12.02 14.79 12.15
C ASN A 6 -10.97 15.38 11.18
N THR A 7 -11.18 16.61 10.73
CA THR A 7 -10.20 17.35 9.89
C THR A 7 -8.83 17.47 10.56
N ASP A 8 -8.76 17.55 11.89
CA ASP A 8 -7.49 17.56 12.62
C ASP A 8 -6.80 16.18 12.63
N GLU A 9 -7.56 15.08 12.65
CA GLU A 9 -7.01 13.72 12.52
C GLU A 9 -6.44 13.52 11.11
N LEU A 10 -7.12 14.03 10.08
CA LEU A 10 -6.64 13.99 8.69
C LEU A 10 -5.36 14.81 8.50
N ARG A 11 -5.26 15.99 9.13
CA ARG A 11 -4.03 16.80 9.07
C ARG A 11 -2.87 16.16 9.82
N LYS A 12 -3.11 15.58 11.00
CA LYS A 12 -2.07 14.91 11.81
C LYS A 12 -1.56 13.62 11.16
N ASN A 13 -2.45 12.82 10.60
CA ASN A 13 -2.10 11.52 10.04
C ASN A 13 -1.69 11.59 8.56
N GLY A 14 -1.89 12.77 7.93
CA GLY A 14 -1.67 12.96 6.50
C GLY A 14 -2.74 12.28 5.64
N TYR A 15 -2.67 12.52 4.33
CA TYR A 15 -3.49 11.80 3.35
C TYR A 15 -2.60 10.93 2.47
N ILE A 16 -3.12 9.76 2.10
CA ILE A 16 -2.44 8.79 1.26
C ILE A 16 -3.11 8.83 -0.11
N ARG A 17 -2.31 9.04 -1.15
CA ARG A 17 -2.83 9.02 -2.53
C ARG A 17 -2.91 7.57 -2.99
N TYR A 18 -4.14 7.10 -3.23
CA TYR A 18 -4.38 5.80 -3.86
C TYR A 18 -4.66 5.98 -5.36
N PRO A 19 -4.25 5.05 -6.22
CA PRO A 19 -4.68 5.06 -7.61
C PRO A 19 -6.20 4.96 -7.70
N ARG A 20 -6.81 5.85 -8.49
CA ARG A 20 -8.27 5.95 -8.63
C ARG A 20 -8.94 4.61 -8.95
N VAL A 21 -8.30 3.80 -9.81
CA VAL A 21 -8.81 2.48 -10.21
C VAL A 21 -9.02 1.56 -9.01
N PHE A 22 -8.11 1.56 -8.03
CA PHE A 22 -8.28 0.75 -6.81
C PHE A 22 -9.45 1.24 -5.96
N LEU A 23 -9.58 2.56 -5.78
CA LEU A 23 -10.70 3.15 -5.04
C LEU A 23 -12.04 2.86 -5.73
N ASP A 24 -12.10 2.96 -7.05
CA ASP A 24 -13.31 2.65 -7.83
C ASP A 24 -13.70 1.17 -7.69
N MET A 25 -12.73 0.24 -7.72
CA MET A 25 -12.98 -1.19 -7.48
C MET A 25 -13.48 -1.45 -6.05
N LEU A 26 -12.90 -0.78 -5.06
CA LEU A 26 -13.32 -0.88 -3.65
C LEU A 26 -14.74 -0.40 -3.45
N ILE A 27 -15.06 0.81 -3.93
CA ILE A 27 -16.40 1.39 -3.83
C ILE A 27 -17.42 0.45 -4.48
N ARG A 28 -17.12 -0.07 -5.69
CA ARG A 28 -18.01 -1.02 -6.38
C ARG A 28 -18.23 -2.32 -5.59
N ASN A 29 -17.19 -2.87 -4.97
CA ASN A 29 -17.31 -4.11 -4.19
C ASN A 29 -18.09 -3.89 -2.88
N CYS A 30 -17.77 -2.80 -2.16
CA CYS A 30 -18.47 -2.41 -0.93
C CYS A 30 -19.96 -2.12 -1.19
N CYS A 31 -20.29 -1.35 -2.23
CA CYS A 31 -21.68 -1.04 -2.59
C CYS A 31 -22.49 -2.28 -2.99
N LYS A 32 -21.82 -3.36 -3.42
CA LYS A 32 -22.47 -4.64 -3.79
C LYS A 32 -22.53 -5.64 -2.62
N GLY A 33 -22.13 -5.24 -1.41
CA GLY A 33 -22.07 -6.13 -0.25
C GLY A 33 -21.09 -7.30 -0.40
N LYS A 34 -20.17 -7.23 -1.37
CA LYS A 34 -19.21 -8.31 -1.63
C LYS A 34 -18.01 -8.15 -0.72
N ARG A 35 -17.47 -9.28 -0.25
CA ARG A 35 -16.18 -9.31 0.46
C ARG A 35 -15.11 -8.73 -0.45
N ILE A 36 -14.31 -7.81 0.08
CA ILE A 36 -13.18 -7.23 -0.65
C ILE A 36 -12.17 -8.35 -0.95
N PRO A 37 -11.75 -8.52 -2.23
CA PRO A 37 -10.69 -9.46 -2.60
C PRO A 37 -9.40 -9.19 -1.81
N THR A 38 -8.73 -10.25 -1.37
CA THR A 38 -7.51 -10.17 -0.55
C THR A 38 -6.44 -9.29 -1.20
N GLN A 39 -6.27 -9.37 -2.51
CA GLN A 39 -5.29 -8.60 -3.29
C GLN A 39 -5.56 -7.09 -3.19
N ILE A 40 -6.82 -6.68 -3.22
CA ILE A 40 -7.21 -5.28 -3.05
C ILE A 40 -6.89 -4.82 -1.62
N GLY A 41 -7.19 -5.65 -0.61
CA GLY A 41 -6.82 -5.37 0.78
C GLY A 41 -5.31 -5.25 0.99
N ILE A 42 -4.53 -6.14 0.37
CA ILE A 42 -3.06 -6.10 0.39
C ILE A 42 -2.57 -4.80 -0.25
N MET A 43 -3.06 -4.45 -1.45
CA MET A 43 -2.66 -3.22 -2.13
C MET A 43 -2.98 -1.98 -1.32
N LEU A 44 -4.16 -1.90 -0.71
CA LEU A 44 -4.50 -0.81 0.21
C LEU A 44 -3.50 -0.69 1.36
N TYR A 45 -3.18 -1.81 1.99
CA TYR A 45 -2.21 -1.83 3.07
C TYR A 45 -0.83 -1.37 2.59
N LEU A 46 -0.34 -1.88 1.45
CA LEU A 46 0.95 -1.50 0.89
C LEU A 46 1.00 0.00 0.60
N TYR A 47 0.01 0.55 -0.11
CA TYR A 47 -0.08 1.99 -0.37
C TYR A 47 -0.12 2.82 0.92
N SER A 48 -0.63 2.26 2.01
CA SER A 48 -0.63 2.93 3.32
C SER A 48 0.73 2.93 4.03
N LYS A 49 1.65 2.05 3.63
CA LYS A 49 2.94 1.81 4.28
C LYS A 49 4.16 2.18 3.45
N VAL A 50 4.02 2.27 2.13
CA VAL A 50 5.12 2.68 1.24
C VAL A 50 5.64 4.07 1.56
N ALA A 51 6.95 4.21 1.43
CA ALA A 51 7.63 5.47 1.65
C ALA A 51 7.23 6.51 0.59
N TYR A 52 6.88 7.71 1.03
CA TYR A 52 6.68 8.87 0.13
C TYR A 52 7.99 9.53 -0.28
N SER A 53 8.98 9.50 0.62
CA SER A 53 10.33 9.98 0.44
C SER A 53 11.29 8.97 1.08
N PRO A 54 12.55 8.88 0.62
CA PRO A 54 13.51 7.96 1.20
C PRO A 54 13.71 8.21 2.71
N TYR A 55 13.84 7.15 3.49
CA TYR A 55 14.14 7.24 4.93
C TYR A 55 14.92 6.01 5.42
N GLN A 56 15.60 6.14 6.56
CA GLN A 56 16.28 5.03 7.22
C GLN A 56 15.31 4.31 8.15
N CYS A 57 15.17 3.00 7.97
CA CYS A 57 14.33 2.14 8.78
C CYS A 57 15.21 1.16 9.55
N PRO A 58 15.28 1.27 10.90
CA PRO A 58 15.91 0.23 11.70
C PRO A 58 15.06 -1.05 11.59
N TRP A 59 15.68 -2.15 11.18
CA TRP A 59 15.04 -3.45 11.09
C TRP A 59 15.91 -4.50 11.75
N LYS A 60 15.45 -4.99 12.91
CA LYS A 60 16.24 -5.88 13.77
C LYS A 60 17.59 -5.23 14.09
N ASN A 61 18.69 -5.86 13.68
CA ASN A 61 20.05 -5.43 13.99
C ASN A 61 20.66 -4.55 12.89
N ASP A 62 19.95 -4.38 11.77
CA ASP A 62 20.42 -3.62 10.61
C ASP A 62 19.61 -2.33 10.43
N THR A 63 20.16 -1.41 9.65
CA THR A 63 19.44 -0.23 9.16
C THR A 63 19.30 -0.31 7.66
N TYR A 64 18.05 -0.31 7.17
CA TYR A 64 17.74 -0.35 5.75
C TYR A 64 17.34 1.05 5.27
N THR A 65 17.88 1.46 4.13
CA THR A 65 17.39 2.65 3.43
C THR A 65 16.18 2.26 2.59
N ILE A 66 15.00 2.73 2.98
CA ILE A 66 13.75 2.49 2.25
C ILE A 66 13.58 3.62 1.24
N GLN A 67 13.56 3.27 -0.05
CA GLN A 67 13.33 4.25 -1.12
C GLN A 67 11.84 4.53 -1.28
N LYS A 68 11.53 5.63 -1.98
CA LYS A 68 10.15 5.97 -2.36
C LYS A 68 9.47 4.78 -3.05
N GLY A 69 8.25 4.45 -2.61
CA GLY A 69 7.48 3.32 -3.14
C GLY A 69 7.84 1.95 -2.55
N GLN A 70 8.81 1.90 -1.62
CA GLN A 70 9.20 0.68 -0.92
C GLN A 70 8.65 0.67 0.51
N CYS A 71 8.44 -0.53 1.05
CA CYS A 71 8.14 -0.75 2.46
C CYS A 71 8.60 -2.14 2.92
N ILE A 72 8.70 -2.33 4.24
CA ILE A 72 8.87 -3.65 4.84
C ILE A 72 7.55 -4.07 5.49
N VAL A 73 7.11 -5.29 5.20
CA VAL A 73 5.85 -5.86 5.67
C VAL A 73 6.11 -7.10 6.51
N LYS A 74 5.40 -7.21 7.64
CA LYS A 74 5.30 -8.46 8.40
C LYS A 74 4.01 -9.17 8.00
N ILE A 75 4.15 -10.32 7.34
CA ILE A 75 3.01 -11.10 6.84
C ILE A 75 1.98 -11.43 7.95
N PRO A 76 2.38 -11.82 9.18
CA PRO A 76 1.40 -12.05 10.25
C PRO A 76 0.59 -10.81 10.62
N GLU A 77 1.24 -9.64 10.74
CA GLU A 77 0.56 -8.38 11.06
C GLU A 77 -0.42 -7.98 9.95
N LEU A 78 -0.03 -8.14 8.69
CA LEU A 78 -0.90 -7.92 7.54
C LEU A 78 -2.12 -8.86 7.53
N ALA A 79 -1.89 -10.15 7.84
CA ALA A 79 -2.96 -11.14 7.91
C ALA A 79 -3.98 -10.79 9.01
N THR A 80 -3.50 -10.40 10.20
CA THR A 80 -4.34 -9.92 11.29
C THR A 80 -5.11 -8.66 10.89
N TYR A 81 -4.44 -7.69 10.26
CA TYR A 81 -5.06 -6.44 9.83
C TYR A 81 -6.21 -6.66 8.84
N LEU A 82 -6.06 -7.62 7.91
CA LEU A 82 -7.07 -7.94 6.90
C LEU A 82 -8.07 -9.03 7.34
N GLY A 83 -7.95 -9.57 8.55
CA GLY A 83 -8.82 -10.65 9.04
C GLY A 83 -8.79 -11.90 8.15
N CYS A 84 -7.60 -12.28 7.67
CA CYS A 84 -7.43 -13.42 6.77
C CYS A 84 -6.22 -14.28 7.18
N THR A 85 -6.04 -15.42 6.52
CA THR A 85 -4.94 -16.33 6.84
C THR A 85 -3.61 -15.83 6.27
N VAL A 86 -2.50 -16.18 6.93
CA VAL A 86 -1.14 -15.95 6.42
C VAL A 86 -0.97 -16.55 5.01
N TYR A 87 -1.60 -17.69 4.74
CA TYR A 87 -1.60 -18.32 3.42
C TYR A 87 -2.26 -17.44 2.36
N ALA A 88 -3.44 -16.86 2.66
CA ALA A 88 -4.14 -15.97 1.73
C ALA A 88 -3.31 -14.73 1.40
N ILE A 89 -2.57 -14.19 2.38
CA ILE A 89 -1.63 -13.09 2.15
C ILE A 89 -0.50 -13.50 1.21
N ARG A 90 0.14 -14.63 1.47
CA ARG A 90 1.26 -15.13 0.63
C ARG A 90 0.82 -15.32 -0.82
N LYS A 91 -0.31 -16.00 -1.02
CA LYS A 91 -0.90 -16.22 -2.34
C LYS A 91 -1.25 -14.90 -3.03
N GLY A 92 -1.90 -13.97 -2.33
CA GLY A 92 -2.24 -12.66 -2.89
C GLY A 92 -1.00 -11.84 -3.29
N LEU A 93 0.07 -11.88 -2.49
CA LEU A 93 1.35 -11.24 -2.85
C LEU A 93 2.02 -11.88 -4.07
N GLU A 94 1.92 -13.21 -4.23
CA GLU A 94 2.42 -13.91 -5.42
C GLU A 94 1.64 -13.51 -6.68
N GLU A 95 0.32 -13.46 -6.61
CA GLU A 95 -0.53 -13.04 -7.74
C GLU A 95 -0.26 -11.58 -8.15
N LEU A 96 -0.03 -10.69 -7.18
CA LEU A 96 0.33 -9.29 -7.44
C LEU A 96 1.72 -9.14 -8.08
N GLU A 97 2.68 -9.97 -7.66
CA GLU A 97 4.01 -10.03 -8.26
C GLU A 97 3.95 -10.58 -9.69
N GLN A 98 3.21 -11.67 -9.92
CA GLN A 98 2.97 -12.23 -11.27
C GLN A 98 2.30 -11.22 -12.20
N SER A 99 1.42 -10.38 -11.66
CA SER A 99 0.75 -9.30 -12.40
C SER A 99 1.62 -8.06 -12.61
N SER A 100 2.90 -8.09 -12.21
CA SER A 100 3.84 -6.97 -12.30
C SER A 100 3.33 -5.68 -11.63
N VAL A 101 2.57 -5.83 -10.55
CA VAL A 101 2.09 -4.70 -9.73
C VAL A 101 3.10 -4.36 -8.64
N ILE A 102 3.77 -5.38 -8.10
CA ILE A 102 4.80 -5.25 -7.06
C ILE A 102 6.00 -6.13 -7.37
N THR A 103 7.13 -5.83 -6.74
CA THR A 103 8.23 -6.79 -6.54
C THR A 103 8.42 -7.04 -5.05
N LYS A 104 8.87 -8.23 -4.67
CA LYS A 104 9.14 -8.55 -3.26
C LYS A 104 10.48 -9.24 -3.06
N LYS A 105 11.11 -8.97 -1.93
CA LYS A 105 12.34 -9.63 -1.47
C LYS A 105 12.16 -10.12 -0.04
N LYS A 106 12.50 -11.39 0.19
CA LYS A 106 12.45 -11.99 1.54
C LYS A 106 13.48 -11.30 2.44
N LEU A 107 13.06 -10.97 3.66
CA LEU A 107 13.92 -10.47 4.74
C LEU A 107 13.79 -11.37 5.96
N ASP A 108 14.73 -11.26 6.89
CA ASP A 108 14.60 -11.90 8.19
C ASP A 108 13.40 -11.33 8.94
N HIS A 109 12.45 -12.20 9.25
CA HIS A 109 11.18 -11.86 9.90
C HIS A 109 10.32 -10.81 9.15
N GLY A 110 10.50 -10.67 7.84
CA GLY A 110 9.77 -9.69 7.05
C GLY A 110 9.83 -9.93 5.55
N MET A 111 9.23 -9.00 4.81
CA MET A 111 9.27 -8.97 3.35
C MET A 111 9.40 -7.52 2.91
N ALA A 112 10.47 -7.19 2.19
CA ALA A 112 10.55 -5.93 1.48
C ALA A 112 9.64 -6.02 0.25
N VAL A 113 8.85 -4.97 0.03
CA VAL A 113 7.94 -4.85 -1.10
C VAL A 113 8.15 -3.49 -1.74
N GLU A 114 8.21 -3.48 -3.06
CA GLU A 114 8.22 -2.27 -3.89
C GLU A 114 6.98 -2.26 -4.79
N ILE A 115 6.29 -1.12 -4.83
CA ILE A 115 5.19 -0.91 -5.79
C ILE A 115 5.79 -0.43 -7.11
N ILE A 116 5.58 -1.21 -8.17
CA ILE A 116 6.06 -0.86 -9.50
C ILE A 116 5.34 0.42 -9.98
N ASN A 117 6.10 1.35 -10.56
CA ASN A 117 5.60 2.64 -11.04
C ASN A 117 4.92 3.48 -9.94
N TYR A 118 5.41 3.42 -8.68
CA TYR A 118 4.99 4.32 -7.61
C TYR A 118 5.48 5.75 -7.86
N GLN A 119 4.84 6.43 -8.81
CA GLN A 119 5.06 7.83 -9.11
C GLN A 119 3.90 8.65 -8.56
N SER A 120 4.25 9.80 -7.97
CA SER A 120 3.27 10.86 -7.78
C SER A 120 2.90 11.34 -9.19
N PHE A 121 1.65 11.23 -9.62
CA PHE A 121 1.17 11.94 -10.80
C PHE A 121 1.32 13.44 -10.53
N ILE A 122 2.50 13.99 -10.81
CA ILE A 122 2.74 15.41 -10.87
C ILE A 122 2.35 15.80 -12.29
N LEU A 123 1.16 16.37 -12.44
CA LEU A 123 0.78 17.03 -13.69
C LEU A 123 1.69 18.24 -13.84
N ASN A 124 2.75 18.11 -14.63
CA ASN A 124 3.54 19.26 -15.03
C ASN A 124 2.69 20.07 -16.03
N LYS A 125 2.29 21.28 -15.64
CA LYS A 125 1.70 22.24 -16.55
C LYS A 125 2.77 22.60 -17.58
N THR A 126 2.69 22.06 -18.79
CA THR A 126 3.37 22.64 -19.94
C THR A 126 2.67 23.95 -20.27
N SER A 127 3.22 25.05 -19.79
CA SER A 127 2.91 26.36 -20.33
C SER A 127 3.36 26.35 -21.80
N TYR A 128 2.45 26.12 -22.74
CA TYR A 128 2.70 26.54 -24.12
C TYR A 128 2.79 28.07 -24.07
N GLY A 129 4.01 28.57 -24.27
CA GLY A 129 4.26 30.01 -24.36
C GLY A 129 3.35 30.61 -25.42
N LYS A 130 2.73 31.74 -25.06
CA LYS A 130 2.14 32.66 -26.04
C LYS A 130 3.26 33.45 -26.71
#